data_AF-A0A9P5EVI3-F1
#
_entry.id   AF-A0A9P5EVI3-F1
#
_cell.length_a   1.000
_cell.length_b   1.000
_cell.length_c   1.000
_cell.angle_alpha   90.00
_cell.angle_beta   90.00
_cell.angle_gamma   90.00
#
_symmetry.space_group_name_H-M   'P 1'
#
loop_
_entity.id
_entity.type
_entity.pdbx_description
1 polymer ?
#
loop_
_entity_poly.entity_id
_entity_poly.type
_entity_poly.pdbx_seq_one_letter_code
_entity_poly.pdbx_strand_id
1 'polypeptide(L)'
;MQFLTVALAMASVANAHTMLSKLYINGESEGDATCIRTPMEGDIATSPVAGLTSDDMACGKDGANAVAYVCPAAGSSKLTFEFRQWPDARQSGSIDPSHRGPVSVYLKKVDDMFTSAAAGSGWFKIWDDGLDSEGKWGVDRLIANNGLLTVELPSGLPAGYYLARPEILALHQAVSLKDPQYYVGCAQIYIEDGPSGSLDIPSEYAVSIPGYVDGSEPGNNWNLYDSSQNPSTTYTVPGPKPYSPSGSSSSVMALAAKDIEGAVPANCLLKVGNWCGVPLETYSTQVGCWDQVDACYAQGEKCFASAPPTGSKNCDAWNSGMCKVISDQCTAGNWNGPPENQISASTVPAPGAIPEAVNLALLGSSASSNTGSSAASAAPVSSTPIASSTPIAAASAPAASAEYAAEDPVATSAPAVKPTAVASSAAPAAPSATGGASNVSTDGKCGSAANGQTCSGSGFGYCCSPMGTCGSSMRHCGCGCDSAFGLCLDKYQNKGGNSKRHVAAHAKAHHRH
;
A
#
# COMPACT_ATOMS: atom_id res chain seq x y z
N MET A 1 -25.33 50.35 -20.65
CA MET A 1 -25.17 49.18 -19.76
C MET A 1 -25.39 47.94 -20.60
N GLN A 2 -24.42 47.02 -20.67
CA GLN A 2 -24.62 45.70 -21.27
C GLN A 2 -23.60 44.76 -20.62
N PHE A 3 -24.01 43.93 -19.65
CA PHE A 3 -23.13 42.95 -19.04
C PHE A 3 -23.21 41.65 -19.86
N LEU A 4 -22.07 41.17 -20.36
CA LEU A 4 -21.95 39.81 -20.87
C LEU A 4 -21.71 38.87 -19.70
N THR A 5 -22.71 38.08 -19.32
CA THR A 5 -22.55 36.97 -18.38
C THR A 5 -21.98 35.77 -19.11
N VAL A 6 -20.67 35.53 -18.95
CA VAL A 6 -20.03 34.29 -19.42
C VAL A 6 -20.37 33.17 -18.44
N ALA A 7 -21.20 32.23 -18.88
CA ALA A 7 -21.49 31.02 -18.12
C ALA A 7 -20.28 30.08 -18.18
N LEU A 8 -19.59 29.92 -17.04
CA LEU A 8 -18.45 29.02 -16.94
C LEU A 8 -18.94 27.57 -16.84
N ALA A 9 -18.94 26.85 -17.95
CA ALA A 9 -19.30 25.44 -17.98
C ALA A 9 -18.21 24.62 -17.27
N MET A 10 -18.46 24.28 -16.00
CA MET A 10 -17.66 23.30 -15.26
C MET A 10 -17.74 21.95 -15.96
N ALA A 11 -16.66 21.54 -16.63
CA ALA A 11 -16.55 20.20 -17.18
C ALA A 11 -16.45 19.20 -16.00
N SER A 12 -17.55 18.51 -15.71
CA SER A 12 -17.54 17.40 -14.76
C SER A 12 -16.69 16.28 -15.31
N VAL A 13 -15.48 16.08 -14.76
CA VAL A 13 -14.70 14.87 -14.95
C VAL A 13 -15.45 13.70 -14.32
N ALA A 14 -16.30 13.07 -15.11
CA ALA A 14 -16.99 11.84 -14.75
C ALA A 14 -15.94 10.73 -14.69
N ASN A 15 -15.50 10.35 -13.49
CA ASN A 15 -14.71 9.15 -13.35
C ASN A 15 -15.65 7.95 -13.50
N ALA A 16 -15.48 7.19 -14.59
CA ALA A 16 -16.28 6.01 -14.85
C ALA A 16 -15.64 4.73 -14.29
N HIS A 17 -14.32 4.76 -14.07
CA HIS A 17 -13.46 3.60 -13.90
C HIS A 17 -13.42 3.09 -12.44
N THR A 18 -12.51 2.17 -12.09
CA THR A 18 -12.54 1.49 -10.77
C THR A 18 -11.17 1.06 -10.23
N MET A 19 -11.08 0.88 -8.92
CA MET A 19 -9.92 0.36 -8.17
C MET A 19 -10.37 -0.66 -7.10
N LEU A 20 -9.63 -1.77 -6.97
CA LEU A 20 -9.65 -2.61 -5.77
C LEU A 20 -9.16 -1.80 -4.56
N SER A 21 -10.09 -1.40 -3.69
CA SER A 21 -9.84 -0.38 -2.65
C SER A 21 -9.75 -0.93 -1.23
N LYS A 22 -10.34 -2.09 -0.96
CA LYS A 22 -10.33 -2.75 0.36
C LYS A 22 -10.52 -4.26 0.24
N LEU A 23 -9.91 -4.99 1.18
CA LEU A 23 -10.13 -6.40 1.44
C LEU A 23 -10.93 -6.57 2.74
N TYR A 24 -11.80 -7.56 2.77
CA TYR A 24 -12.41 -8.08 4.00
C TYR A 24 -12.12 -9.58 4.09
N ILE A 25 -11.84 -10.07 5.30
CA ILE A 25 -11.61 -11.48 5.60
C ILE A 25 -12.70 -11.93 6.58
N ASN A 26 -13.46 -12.94 6.19
CA ASN A 26 -14.64 -13.46 6.91
C ASN A 26 -15.70 -12.38 7.27
N GLY A 27 -15.70 -11.27 6.53
CA GLY A 27 -16.59 -10.12 6.72
C GLY A 27 -16.00 -8.97 7.53
N GLU A 28 -14.85 -9.16 8.19
CA GLU A 28 -14.13 -8.11 8.91
C GLU A 28 -13.23 -7.32 7.95
N SER A 29 -13.13 -5.99 8.13
CA SER A 29 -12.41 -5.11 7.20
C SER A 29 -10.91 -5.02 7.54
N GLU A 30 -10.05 -5.42 6.61
CA GLU A 30 -8.60 -5.23 6.74
C GLU A 30 -8.18 -3.76 6.72
N GLY A 31 -9.00 -2.89 6.16
CA GLY A 31 -8.75 -1.46 6.04
C GLY A 31 -8.45 -1.03 4.60
N ASP A 32 -8.56 0.27 4.37
CA ASP A 32 -8.45 0.86 3.03
C ASP A 32 -7.02 0.73 2.47
N ALA A 33 -6.90 0.06 1.32
CA ALA A 33 -5.67 -0.40 0.65
C ALA A 33 -4.69 -1.24 1.50
N THR A 34 -5.10 -1.73 2.68
CA THR A 34 -4.27 -2.63 3.49
C THR A 34 -4.13 -3.99 2.78
N CYS A 35 -2.91 -4.51 2.76
CA CYS A 35 -2.49 -5.73 2.05
C CYS A 35 -2.74 -5.70 0.53
N ILE A 36 -3.21 -4.59 -0.04
CA ILE A 36 -3.46 -4.47 -1.48
C ILE A 36 -2.29 -3.76 -2.15
N ARG A 37 -1.77 -4.37 -3.21
CA ARG A 37 -0.85 -3.76 -4.15
C ARG A 37 -1.63 -2.76 -5.02
N THR A 38 -1.64 -1.50 -4.59
CA THR A 38 -2.37 -0.40 -5.25
C THR A 38 -1.43 0.45 -6.10
N PRO A 39 -1.88 0.99 -7.26
CA PRO A 39 -1.23 2.15 -7.85
C PRO A 39 -1.23 3.32 -6.86
N MET A 40 -0.18 4.14 -6.90
CA MET A 40 -0.01 5.28 -5.98
C MET A 40 -0.33 6.64 -6.61
N GLU A 41 -0.41 6.72 -7.94
CA GLU A 41 -0.64 7.97 -8.68
C GLU A 41 -2.14 8.25 -8.82
N GLY A 42 -2.65 9.13 -7.94
CA GLY A 42 -4.07 9.24 -7.60
C GLY A 42 -5.05 9.68 -8.70
N ASP A 43 -4.58 10.29 -9.80
CA ASP A 43 -5.41 10.71 -10.93
C ASP A 43 -5.59 9.59 -11.97
N ILE A 44 -4.56 8.76 -12.19
CA ILE A 44 -4.64 7.56 -13.03
C ILE A 44 -4.98 6.29 -12.24
N ALA A 45 -5.10 6.35 -10.91
CA ALA A 45 -5.27 5.22 -9.99
C ALA A 45 -6.43 4.25 -10.31
N THR A 46 -7.46 4.72 -11.02
CA THR A 46 -8.63 3.90 -11.43
C THR A 46 -8.60 3.48 -12.90
N SER A 47 -7.55 3.84 -13.65
CA SER A 47 -7.41 3.52 -15.09
C SER A 47 -7.30 2.02 -15.35
N PRO A 48 -7.75 1.53 -16.52
CA PRO A 48 -7.50 0.16 -16.93
C PRO A 48 -6.00 -0.08 -17.21
N VAL A 49 -5.60 -1.34 -17.24
CA VAL A 49 -4.22 -1.74 -17.58
C VAL A 49 -3.87 -1.31 -19.02
N ALA A 50 -2.69 -0.70 -19.18
CA ALA A 50 -2.18 -0.19 -20.45
C ALA A 50 -1.63 -1.31 -21.37
N GLY A 51 -2.49 -2.26 -21.74
CA GLY A 51 -2.23 -3.29 -22.75
C GLY A 51 -2.09 -4.72 -22.22
N LEU A 52 -2.65 -5.68 -22.96
CA LEU A 52 -2.85 -7.08 -22.56
C LEU A 52 -1.55 -7.89 -22.37
N THR A 53 -0.42 -7.37 -22.87
CA THR A 53 0.91 -7.99 -22.74
C THR A 53 1.80 -7.32 -21.67
N SER A 54 1.28 -6.33 -20.95
CA SER A 54 2.01 -5.68 -19.83
C SER A 54 2.06 -6.56 -18.59
N ASP A 55 3.15 -6.51 -17.83
CA ASP A 55 3.25 -7.13 -16.51
C ASP A 55 2.21 -6.56 -15.51
N ASP A 56 1.74 -5.32 -15.74
CA ASP A 56 0.61 -4.72 -15.01
C ASP A 56 -0.69 -5.55 -15.14
N MET A 57 -0.84 -6.43 -16.13
CA MET A 57 -1.97 -7.36 -16.21
C MET A 57 -2.03 -8.31 -15.00
N ALA A 58 -0.91 -8.58 -14.34
CA ALA A 58 -0.87 -9.47 -13.19
C ALA A 58 -1.59 -8.86 -11.97
N CYS A 59 -1.28 -7.61 -11.62
CA CYS A 59 -1.73 -7.01 -10.35
C CYS A 59 -2.13 -5.52 -10.45
N GLY A 60 -2.33 -4.99 -11.65
CA GLY A 60 -2.56 -3.56 -11.89
C GLY A 60 -1.27 -2.74 -11.91
N LYS A 61 -1.41 -1.46 -12.26
CA LYS A 61 -0.32 -0.47 -12.25
C LYS A 61 0.35 -0.44 -10.87
N ASP A 62 1.67 -0.46 -10.86
CA ASP A 62 2.55 -0.61 -9.67
C ASP A 62 2.43 -1.96 -8.93
N GLY A 63 1.49 -2.84 -9.31
CA GLY A 63 1.21 -4.12 -8.65
C GLY A 63 2.31 -5.19 -8.78
N ALA A 64 3.32 -4.95 -9.61
CA ALA A 64 4.56 -5.72 -9.60
C ALA A 64 5.29 -5.62 -8.24
N ASN A 65 5.20 -4.46 -7.58
CA ASN A 65 5.83 -4.22 -6.28
C ASN A 65 5.03 -4.84 -5.14
N ALA A 66 5.70 -5.48 -4.19
CA ALA A 66 5.08 -5.89 -2.94
C ALA A 66 4.77 -4.69 -2.05
N VAL A 67 3.67 -4.76 -1.30
CA VAL A 67 3.37 -3.80 -0.21
C VAL A 67 3.79 -4.36 1.14
N ALA A 68 3.97 -3.50 2.14
CA ALA A 68 4.57 -3.90 3.40
C ALA A 68 3.73 -4.88 4.24
N TYR A 69 2.41 -5.00 4.01
CA TYR A 69 1.54 -5.90 4.77
C TYR A 69 0.98 -7.09 4.00
N VAL A 70 0.87 -8.20 4.72
CA VAL A 70 0.24 -9.46 4.33
C VAL A 70 -0.83 -9.78 5.36
N CYS A 71 -2.03 -10.11 4.88
CA CYS A 71 -3.18 -10.33 5.74
C CYS A 71 -3.38 -11.84 5.98
N PRO A 72 -3.33 -12.33 7.23
CA PRO A 72 -3.58 -13.73 7.54
C PRO A 72 -5.03 -14.12 7.22
N ALA A 73 -5.23 -15.33 6.73
CA ALA A 73 -6.54 -15.92 6.47
C ALA A 73 -6.51 -17.43 6.76
N ALA A 74 -7.38 -17.89 7.66
CA ALA A 74 -7.58 -19.33 7.88
C ALA A 74 -8.02 -20.04 6.60
N GLY A 75 -7.74 -21.35 6.51
CA GLY A 75 -8.17 -22.21 5.42
C GLY A 75 -9.69 -22.11 5.22
N SER A 76 -10.12 -22.02 3.96
CA SER A 76 -11.54 -21.79 3.59
C SER A 76 -12.15 -20.47 4.09
N SER A 77 -11.35 -19.44 4.40
CA SER A 77 -11.88 -18.09 4.69
C SER A 77 -12.61 -17.48 3.48
N LYS A 78 -13.62 -16.65 3.77
CA LYS A 78 -14.29 -15.80 2.77
C LYS A 78 -13.52 -14.51 2.56
N LEU A 79 -13.03 -14.26 1.36
CA LEU A 79 -12.39 -13.01 0.94
C LEU A 79 -13.43 -12.15 0.22
N THR A 80 -13.64 -10.91 0.69
CA THR A 80 -14.43 -9.92 -0.05
C THR A 80 -13.56 -8.81 -0.59
N PHE A 81 -13.63 -8.59 -1.89
CA PHE A 81 -12.98 -7.50 -2.60
C PHE A 81 -13.96 -6.34 -2.77
N GLU A 82 -13.57 -5.14 -2.37
CA GLU A 82 -14.36 -3.92 -2.59
C GLU A 82 -13.76 -3.07 -3.71
N PHE A 83 -14.50 -2.91 -4.80
CA PHE A 83 -14.18 -2.04 -5.91
C PHE A 83 -14.84 -0.67 -5.75
N ARG A 84 -14.08 0.42 -5.93
CA ARG A 84 -14.58 1.81 -5.89
C ARG A 84 -14.22 2.60 -7.14
N GLN A 85 -15.16 3.42 -7.56
CA GLN A 85 -15.00 4.48 -8.55
C GLN A 85 -14.34 5.74 -7.94
N TRP A 86 -14.48 5.91 -6.63
CA TRP A 86 -13.80 6.95 -5.85
C TRP A 86 -13.05 6.27 -4.70
N PRO A 87 -11.74 5.97 -4.85
CA PRO A 87 -10.96 5.20 -3.87
C PRO A 87 -11.00 5.80 -2.47
N ASP A 88 -10.92 7.13 -2.38
CA ASP A 88 -11.00 7.96 -1.16
C ASP A 88 -12.36 7.93 -0.44
N ALA A 89 -13.33 7.22 -1.02
CA ALA A 89 -14.72 7.10 -0.60
C ALA A 89 -15.43 8.45 -0.40
N ARG A 90 -15.03 9.51 -1.14
CA ARG A 90 -15.71 10.82 -1.05
C ARG A 90 -17.11 10.82 -1.65
N GLN A 91 -17.43 9.81 -2.47
CA GLN A 91 -18.73 9.55 -3.05
C GLN A 91 -18.88 8.02 -3.24
N SER A 92 -20.10 7.50 -3.08
CA SER A 92 -20.43 6.10 -3.33
C SER A 92 -20.42 5.75 -4.82
N GLY A 93 -19.84 4.61 -5.18
CA GLY A 93 -19.86 4.04 -6.54
C GLY A 93 -18.74 3.04 -6.74
N SER A 94 -18.97 1.97 -7.50
CA SER A 94 -18.01 0.89 -7.73
C SER A 94 -17.35 0.94 -9.10
N ILE A 95 -18.15 1.02 -10.16
CA ILE A 95 -17.77 1.25 -11.56
C ILE A 95 -19.00 1.81 -12.30
N ASP A 96 -18.82 2.48 -13.43
CA ASP A 96 -19.94 3.00 -14.22
C ASP A 96 -20.73 1.87 -14.92
N PRO A 97 -22.09 1.92 -14.95
CA PRO A 97 -22.91 0.89 -15.59
C PRO A 97 -22.68 0.65 -17.09
N SER A 98 -21.94 1.52 -17.79
CA SER A 98 -21.48 1.27 -19.17
C SER A 98 -20.42 0.16 -19.26
N HIS A 99 -19.61 -0.04 -18.20
CA HIS A 99 -18.42 -0.91 -18.20
C HIS A 99 -18.75 -2.42 -18.09
N ARG A 100 -19.83 -2.86 -18.74
CA ARG A 100 -20.29 -4.25 -18.72
C ARG A 100 -19.25 -5.23 -19.27
N GLY A 101 -19.21 -6.39 -18.64
CA GLY A 101 -18.39 -7.54 -19.00
C GLY A 101 -18.27 -8.49 -17.79
N PRO A 102 -17.39 -9.50 -17.85
CA PRO A 102 -17.25 -10.47 -16.79
C PRO A 102 -16.46 -9.94 -15.58
N VAL A 103 -16.62 -10.64 -14.47
CA VAL A 103 -15.68 -10.63 -13.34
C VAL A 103 -15.07 -12.01 -13.14
N SER A 104 -13.87 -12.05 -12.60
CA SER A 104 -13.14 -13.29 -12.27
C SER A 104 -12.34 -13.10 -10.97
N VAL A 105 -11.99 -14.20 -10.31
CA VAL A 105 -10.97 -14.22 -9.25
C VAL A 105 -9.95 -15.32 -9.51
N TYR A 106 -8.68 -14.95 -9.43
CA TYR A 106 -7.52 -15.83 -9.58
C TYR A 106 -6.71 -15.87 -8.29
N LEU A 107 -6.02 -16.98 -8.05
CA LEU A 107 -4.99 -17.12 -7.03
C LEU A 107 -3.66 -17.49 -7.69
N LYS A 108 -2.56 -17.07 -7.06
CA LYS A 108 -1.20 -17.56 -7.33
C LYS A 108 -0.47 -17.78 -6.02
N LYS A 109 0.05 -18.99 -5.80
CA LYS A 109 0.96 -19.26 -4.67
C LYS A 109 2.31 -18.61 -4.96
N VAL A 110 2.96 -18.07 -3.93
CA VAL A 110 4.33 -17.56 -4.00
C VAL A 110 5.14 -18.09 -2.82
N ASP A 111 6.44 -18.27 -3.00
CA ASP A 111 7.32 -18.76 -1.94
C ASP A 111 7.70 -17.64 -0.96
N ASP A 112 7.88 -16.43 -1.49
CA ASP A 112 8.22 -15.19 -0.78
C ASP A 112 7.36 -14.05 -1.35
N MET A 113 6.56 -13.39 -0.51
CA MET A 113 5.66 -12.31 -0.94
C MET A 113 6.37 -11.05 -1.45
N PHE A 114 7.59 -10.78 -0.98
CA PHE A 114 8.33 -9.55 -1.22
C PHE A 114 9.27 -9.66 -2.43
N THR A 115 9.78 -10.86 -2.74
CA THR A 115 10.68 -11.07 -3.88
C THR A 115 10.08 -11.86 -5.05
N SER A 116 8.98 -12.60 -4.87
CA SER A 116 8.36 -13.36 -5.97
C SER A 116 7.65 -12.44 -6.96
N ALA A 117 7.92 -12.63 -8.25
CA ALA A 117 7.24 -11.90 -9.32
C ALA A 117 5.74 -12.24 -9.37
N ALA A 118 4.90 -11.20 -9.34
CA ALA A 118 3.47 -11.32 -9.59
C ALA A 118 3.17 -11.82 -11.01
N ALA A 119 3.87 -11.24 -11.99
CA ALA A 119 3.78 -11.62 -13.40
C ALA A 119 4.31 -13.05 -13.67
N GLY A 120 4.01 -13.56 -14.86
CA GLY A 120 4.39 -14.91 -15.30
C GLY A 120 3.41 -16.00 -14.84
N SER A 121 3.89 -17.24 -14.80
CA SER A 121 3.11 -18.45 -14.49
C SER A 121 2.70 -18.57 -13.01
N GLY A 122 1.89 -19.59 -12.71
CA GLY A 122 1.44 -19.94 -11.36
C GLY A 122 0.04 -19.43 -11.00
N TRP A 123 -0.64 -18.76 -11.92
CA TRP A 123 -2.02 -18.31 -11.74
C TRP A 123 -3.02 -19.38 -12.12
N PHE A 124 -4.10 -19.49 -11.35
CA PHE A 124 -5.29 -20.29 -11.69
C PHE A 124 -6.55 -19.54 -11.26
N LYS A 125 -7.64 -19.71 -12.02
CA LYS A 125 -8.93 -19.08 -11.74
C LYS A 125 -9.69 -19.92 -10.71
N ILE A 126 -10.21 -19.32 -9.65
CA ILE A 126 -11.08 -20.00 -8.67
C ILE A 126 -12.57 -19.73 -8.91
N TRP A 127 -12.90 -18.68 -9.66
CA TRP A 127 -14.27 -18.30 -10.03
C TRP A 127 -14.28 -17.34 -11.22
N ASP A 128 -15.33 -17.41 -12.04
CA ASP A 128 -15.75 -16.35 -12.96
C ASP A 128 -17.27 -16.23 -13.06
N ASP A 129 -17.71 -15.08 -13.56
CA ASP A 129 -19.10 -14.77 -13.86
C ASP A 129 -19.20 -13.80 -15.04
N GLY A 130 -19.94 -14.20 -16.07
CA GLY A 130 -20.02 -13.53 -17.37
C GLY A 130 -21.40 -12.94 -17.66
N LEU A 131 -21.94 -13.27 -18.83
CA LEU A 131 -23.31 -12.92 -19.22
C LEU A 131 -24.25 -14.08 -18.85
N ASP A 132 -25.26 -13.82 -18.03
CA ASP A 132 -26.25 -14.83 -17.62
C ASP A 132 -27.45 -14.92 -18.57
N SER A 133 -28.37 -15.85 -18.28
CA SER A 133 -29.60 -16.07 -19.04
C SER A 133 -30.65 -14.95 -18.92
N GLU A 134 -30.47 -13.99 -18.00
CA GLU A 134 -31.33 -12.80 -17.85
C GLU A 134 -30.73 -11.58 -18.59
N GLY A 135 -29.58 -11.74 -19.25
CA GLY A 135 -28.88 -10.67 -19.96
C GLY A 135 -28.10 -9.74 -19.03
N LYS A 136 -27.79 -10.19 -17.80
CA LYS A 136 -27.01 -9.45 -16.81
C LYS A 136 -25.55 -9.89 -16.84
N TRP A 137 -24.66 -8.92 -16.80
CA TRP A 137 -23.22 -9.15 -16.69
C TRP A 137 -22.77 -9.27 -15.24
N GLY A 138 -21.62 -9.92 -15.00
CA GLY A 138 -21.00 -9.97 -13.69
C GLY A 138 -20.74 -8.56 -13.11
N VAL A 139 -20.44 -7.58 -13.97
CA VAL A 139 -20.38 -6.16 -13.59
C VAL A 139 -21.76 -5.58 -13.18
N ASP A 140 -22.87 -5.95 -13.82
CA ASP A 140 -24.21 -5.51 -13.36
C ASP A 140 -24.50 -6.07 -11.94
N ARG A 141 -24.06 -7.30 -11.65
CA ARG A 141 -24.17 -7.93 -10.31
C ARG A 141 -23.20 -7.33 -9.27
N LEU A 142 -21.98 -6.98 -9.67
CA LEU A 142 -21.01 -6.25 -8.83
C LEU A 142 -21.55 -4.87 -8.43
N ILE A 143 -22.19 -4.15 -9.36
CA ILE A 143 -22.84 -2.86 -9.08
C ILE A 143 -24.02 -3.05 -8.12
N ALA A 144 -24.84 -4.08 -8.29
CA ALA A 144 -25.94 -4.40 -7.37
C ALA A 144 -25.46 -4.70 -5.94
N ASN A 145 -24.28 -5.33 -5.80
CA ASN A 145 -23.59 -5.56 -4.52
C ASN A 145 -22.75 -4.36 -4.04
N ASN A 146 -22.96 -3.16 -4.57
CA ASN A 146 -22.25 -1.93 -4.21
C ASN A 146 -20.71 -1.99 -4.35
N GLY A 147 -20.20 -2.84 -5.27
CA GLY A 147 -18.78 -3.06 -5.48
C GLY A 147 -18.17 -4.21 -4.69
N LEU A 148 -18.97 -4.96 -3.93
CA LEU A 148 -18.51 -6.09 -3.11
C LEU A 148 -18.57 -7.41 -3.91
N LEU A 149 -17.45 -8.12 -3.95
CA LEU A 149 -17.32 -9.46 -4.53
C LEU A 149 -16.71 -10.42 -3.51
N THR A 150 -17.50 -11.37 -3.01
CA THR A 150 -17.08 -12.34 -1.99
C THR A 150 -16.86 -13.72 -2.59
N VAL A 151 -15.68 -14.32 -2.38
CA VAL A 151 -15.37 -15.72 -2.70
C VAL A 151 -14.88 -16.45 -1.45
N GLU A 152 -15.10 -17.75 -1.38
CA GLU A 152 -14.56 -18.63 -0.33
C GLU A 152 -13.32 -19.37 -0.87
N LEU A 153 -12.24 -19.42 -0.09
CA LEU A 153 -10.98 -20.06 -0.49
C LEU A 153 -11.17 -21.58 -0.64
N PRO A 154 -10.72 -22.21 -1.75
CA PRO A 154 -10.73 -23.66 -1.89
C PRO A 154 -9.99 -24.40 -0.77
N SER A 155 -10.59 -25.46 -0.22
CA SER A 155 -10.03 -26.22 0.90
C SER A 155 -8.74 -26.98 0.57
N GLY A 156 -8.42 -27.15 -0.71
CA GLY A 156 -7.21 -27.80 -1.20
C GLY A 156 -5.97 -26.92 -1.28
N LEU A 157 -5.99 -25.69 -0.74
CA LEU A 157 -4.84 -24.78 -0.77
C LEU A 157 -3.90 -25.02 0.43
N PRO A 158 -2.64 -25.46 0.23
CA PRO A 158 -1.67 -25.56 1.31
C PRO A 158 -1.31 -24.19 1.90
N ALA A 159 -1.06 -24.13 3.21
CA ALA A 159 -0.66 -22.91 3.91
C ALA A 159 0.55 -22.18 3.25
N GLY A 160 0.67 -20.87 3.47
CA GLY A 160 1.72 -20.03 2.89
C GLY A 160 1.20 -18.78 2.16
N TYR A 161 2.10 -18.07 1.50
CA TYR A 161 1.78 -16.82 0.80
C TYR A 161 1.01 -17.04 -0.52
N TYR A 162 0.01 -16.19 -0.76
CA TYR A 162 -0.73 -16.12 -2.02
C TYR A 162 -1.00 -14.67 -2.44
N LEU A 163 -0.98 -14.44 -3.75
CA LEU A 163 -1.61 -13.28 -4.37
C LEU A 163 -3.04 -13.65 -4.77
N ALA A 164 -4.01 -12.87 -4.30
CA ALA A 164 -5.41 -12.99 -4.67
C ALA A 164 -5.82 -11.83 -5.58
N ARG A 165 -6.22 -12.16 -6.82
CA ARG A 165 -6.40 -11.23 -7.93
C ARG A 165 -7.85 -11.26 -8.43
N PRO A 166 -8.73 -10.35 -7.95
CA PRO A 166 -9.97 -10.07 -8.63
C PRO A 166 -9.71 -9.30 -9.93
N GLU A 167 -10.53 -9.54 -10.93
CA GLU A 167 -10.45 -8.98 -12.27
C GLU A 167 -11.83 -8.57 -12.76
N ILE A 168 -11.92 -7.37 -13.35
CA ILE A 168 -13.06 -6.90 -14.14
C ILE A 168 -12.57 -6.68 -15.57
N LEU A 169 -13.30 -7.19 -16.55
CA LEU A 169 -13.12 -6.85 -17.96
C LEU A 169 -14.32 -6.02 -18.42
N ALA A 170 -14.10 -4.79 -18.86
CA ALA A 170 -15.12 -3.93 -19.45
C ALA A 170 -15.05 -3.98 -20.98
N LEU A 171 -16.15 -4.38 -21.61
CA LEU A 171 -16.26 -4.64 -23.05
C LEU A 171 -16.74 -3.43 -23.86
N HIS A 172 -16.93 -2.29 -23.20
CA HIS A 172 -17.65 -1.14 -23.73
C HIS A 172 -16.96 -0.41 -24.89
N GLN A 173 -15.66 -0.67 -25.12
CA GLN A 173 -14.88 -0.24 -26.30
C GLN A 173 -14.15 -1.40 -27.03
N ALA A 174 -14.41 -2.65 -26.63
CA ALA A 174 -13.65 -3.82 -27.07
C ALA A 174 -13.64 -4.05 -28.59
N VAL A 175 -14.73 -3.70 -29.28
CA VAL A 175 -14.85 -3.85 -30.73
C VAL A 175 -14.64 -2.53 -31.48
N SER A 176 -15.14 -1.42 -30.94
CA SER A 176 -15.12 -0.08 -31.55
C SER A 176 -13.72 0.55 -31.60
N LEU A 177 -12.96 0.45 -30.51
CA LEU A 177 -11.61 1.02 -30.41
C LEU A 177 -10.52 -0.06 -30.36
N LYS A 178 -10.91 -1.35 -30.34
CA LYS A 178 -10.03 -2.49 -30.03
C LYS A 178 -9.37 -2.38 -28.66
N ASP A 179 -10.17 -1.93 -27.69
CA ASP A 179 -9.78 -1.65 -26.32
C ASP A 179 -10.66 -2.46 -25.32
N PRO A 180 -10.38 -3.75 -25.11
CA PRO A 180 -10.96 -4.53 -24.01
C PRO A 180 -10.24 -4.15 -22.70
N GLN A 181 -10.96 -3.46 -21.82
CA GLN A 181 -10.35 -2.77 -20.67
C GLN A 181 -10.35 -3.65 -19.41
N TYR A 182 -9.15 -3.95 -18.89
CA TYR A 182 -8.97 -4.76 -17.68
C TYR A 182 -8.70 -3.88 -16.45
N TYR A 183 -9.49 -4.09 -15.39
CA TYR A 183 -9.27 -3.52 -14.05
C TYR A 183 -8.95 -4.66 -13.09
N VAL A 184 -7.78 -4.57 -12.48
CA VAL A 184 -7.17 -5.64 -11.67
C VAL A 184 -6.44 -5.05 -10.49
N GLY A 185 -6.28 -5.85 -9.45
CA GLY A 185 -5.45 -5.57 -8.28
C GLY A 185 -5.05 -6.87 -7.62
N CYS A 186 -4.09 -6.83 -6.70
CA CYS A 186 -3.70 -8.01 -5.92
C CYS A 186 -3.72 -7.73 -4.42
N ALA A 187 -4.45 -8.56 -3.68
CA ALA A 187 -4.31 -8.69 -2.25
C ALA A 187 -3.17 -9.68 -1.92
N GLN A 188 -2.37 -9.35 -0.92
CA GLN A 188 -1.32 -10.18 -0.34
C GLN A 188 -1.90 -10.89 0.88
N ILE A 189 -2.07 -12.21 0.80
CA ILE A 189 -2.61 -13.01 1.90
C ILE A 189 -1.63 -14.11 2.32
N TYR A 190 -1.72 -14.51 3.58
CA TYR A 190 -1.11 -15.74 4.08
C TYR A 190 -2.21 -16.72 4.46
N ILE A 191 -2.30 -17.86 3.78
CA ILE A 191 -3.22 -18.92 4.17
C ILE A 191 -2.60 -19.65 5.38
N GLU A 192 -3.27 -19.58 6.52
CA GLU A 192 -2.71 -19.98 7.82
C GLU A 192 -2.66 -21.51 8.00
N ASP A 193 -3.65 -22.24 7.48
CA ASP A 193 -3.79 -23.69 7.57
C ASP A 193 -4.32 -24.30 6.26
N GLY A 194 -4.13 -25.61 6.07
CA GLY A 194 -4.55 -26.32 4.86
C GLY A 194 -3.99 -27.75 4.75
N PRO A 195 -4.19 -28.44 3.62
CA PRO A 195 -3.54 -29.72 3.33
C PRO A 195 -2.02 -29.58 3.29
N SER A 196 -1.32 -30.63 3.73
CA SER A 196 0.14 -30.72 3.65
C SER A 196 0.60 -31.21 2.28
N GLY A 197 1.46 -30.44 1.61
CA GLY A 197 2.07 -30.79 0.33
C GLY A 197 2.28 -29.57 -0.57
N SER A 198 2.78 -29.79 -1.78
CA SER A 198 2.77 -28.77 -2.83
C SER A 198 1.36 -28.57 -3.38
N LEU A 199 1.04 -27.35 -3.82
CA LEU A 199 -0.19 -27.09 -4.56
C LEU A 199 -0.05 -27.62 -5.99
N ASP A 200 -0.86 -28.59 -6.36
CA ASP A 200 -0.94 -29.11 -7.74
C ASP A 200 -2.16 -28.53 -8.47
N ILE A 201 -1.91 -27.97 -9.66
CA ILE A 201 -2.91 -27.39 -10.55
C ILE A 201 -2.75 -28.06 -11.92
N PRO A 202 -3.74 -28.81 -12.42
CA PRO A 202 -3.68 -29.40 -13.76
C PRO A 202 -3.49 -28.31 -14.83
N SER A 203 -2.71 -28.61 -15.87
CA SER A 203 -2.19 -27.61 -16.81
C SER A 203 -3.27 -26.95 -17.68
N GLU A 204 -4.48 -27.49 -17.74
CA GLU A 204 -5.65 -26.86 -18.36
C GLU A 204 -6.31 -25.75 -17.51
N TYR A 205 -5.95 -25.65 -16.22
CA TYR A 205 -6.42 -24.59 -15.30
C TYR A 205 -5.32 -23.58 -14.92
N ALA A 206 -4.06 -23.93 -15.10
CA ALA A 206 -2.91 -23.06 -14.83
C ALA A 206 -2.56 -22.17 -16.03
N VAL A 207 -2.28 -20.88 -15.78
CA VAL A 207 -1.90 -19.90 -16.82
C VAL A 207 -0.77 -18.96 -16.39
N SER A 208 -0.26 -18.21 -17.37
CA SER A 208 0.61 -17.05 -17.17
C SER A 208 -0.19 -15.76 -17.28
N ILE A 209 0.09 -14.78 -16.41
CA ILE A 209 -0.46 -13.42 -16.53
C ILE A 209 0.73 -12.44 -16.50
N PRO A 210 0.99 -11.66 -17.56
CA PRO A 210 0.36 -11.70 -18.89
C PRO A 210 0.61 -13.03 -19.64
N GLY A 211 -0.11 -13.21 -20.76
CA GLY A 211 0.06 -14.34 -21.69
C GLY A 211 -1.14 -15.28 -21.82
N TYR A 212 -2.14 -15.21 -20.93
CA TYR A 212 -3.39 -15.96 -21.06
C TYR A 212 -4.38 -15.34 -22.07
N VAL A 213 -4.17 -14.08 -22.44
CA VAL A 213 -4.92 -13.31 -23.44
C VAL A 213 -3.95 -12.55 -24.35
N ASP A 214 -4.27 -12.49 -25.65
CA ASP A 214 -3.62 -11.61 -26.63
C ASP A 214 -4.58 -10.58 -27.26
N GLY A 215 -5.88 -10.68 -26.99
CA GLY A 215 -6.91 -9.80 -27.51
C GLY A 215 -7.63 -10.35 -28.75
N SER A 216 -7.31 -11.57 -29.20
CA SER A 216 -8.05 -12.28 -30.25
C SER A 216 -9.24 -13.10 -29.71
N GLU A 217 -9.38 -13.24 -28.40
CA GLU A 217 -10.35 -14.14 -27.77
C GLU A 217 -11.80 -13.71 -28.10
N PRO A 218 -12.73 -14.67 -28.26
CA PRO A 218 -14.15 -14.35 -28.44
C PRO A 218 -14.73 -13.50 -27.31
N GLY A 219 -14.25 -13.70 -26.07
CA GLY A 219 -14.63 -12.90 -24.92
C GLY A 219 -14.07 -11.47 -24.90
N ASN A 220 -12.94 -11.23 -25.59
CA ASN A 220 -12.30 -9.91 -25.74
C ASN A 220 -12.74 -9.17 -27.01
N ASN A 221 -13.44 -9.82 -27.95
CA ASN A 221 -14.01 -9.20 -29.16
C ASN A 221 -15.56 -9.17 -29.14
N TRP A 222 -16.17 -9.19 -27.95
CA TRP A 222 -17.61 -9.18 -27.82
C TRP A 222 -18.20 -7.77 -27.95
N ASN A 223 -19.16 -7.59 -28.84
CA ASN A 223 -19.87 -6.34 -29.07
C ASN A 223 -21.11 -6.27 -28.17
N LEU A 224 -21.13 -5.32 -27.24
CA LEU A 224 -22.26 -5.06 -26.34
C LEU A 224 -23.49 -4.45 -27.02
N TYR A 225 -23.32 -3.85 -28.21
CA TYR A 225 -24.32 -2.98 -28.84
C TYR A 225 -24.91 -3.57 -30.13
N ASP A 226 -24.19 -4.48 -30.80
CA ASP A 226 -24.65 -5.19 -31.98
C ASP A 226 -24.28 -6.68 -31.90
N SER A 227 -25.25 -7.50 -31.48
CA SER A 227 -25.06 -8.94 -31.35
C SER A 227 -24.89 -9.69 -32.68
N SER A 228 -25.14 -9.05 -33.83
CA SER A 228 -24.86 -9.66 -35.14
C SER A 228 -23.36 -9.70 -35.47
N GLN A 229 -22.55 -8.91 -34.76
CA GLN A 229 -21.09 -8.90 -34.87
C GLN A 229 -20.39 -9.81 -33.85
N ASN A 230 -21.15 -10.51 -32.99
CA ASN A 230 -20.55 -11.34 -31.95
C ASN A 230 -19.96 -12.65 -32.50
N PRO A 231 -18.78 -13.08 -32.01
CA PRO A 231 -18.10 -14.29 -32.48
C PRO A 231 -18.80 -15.61 -32.06
N SER A 232 -19.85 -15.53 -31.25
CA SER A 232 -20.61 -16.65 -30.69
C SER A 232 -22.01 -16.17 -30.27
N THR A 233 -22.98 -17.08 -30.19
CA THR A 233 -24.29 -16.80 -29.56
C THR A 233 -24.22 -16.70 -28.05
N THR A 234 -23.15 -17.24 -27.44
CA THR A 234 -22.96 -17.34 -25.99
C THR A 234 -21.62 -16.72 -25.62
N TYR A 235 -21.61 -15.86 -24.60
CA TYR A 235 -20.37 -15.28 -24.09
C TYR A 235 -19.48 -16.35 -23.45
N THR A 236 -18.17 -16.25 -23.64
CA THR A 236 -17.17 -17.09 -22.96
C THR A 236 -16.20 -16.15 -22.25
N VAL A 237 -16.06 -16.30 -20.94
CA VAL A 237 -15.08 -15.54 -20.15
C VAL A 237 -13.66 -15.92 -20.61
N PRO A 238 -12.75 -14.96 -20.85
CA PRO A 238 -11.36 -15.25 -21.19
C PRO A 238 -10.62 -16.09 -20.12
N GLY A 239 -9.55 -16.75 -20.55
CA GLY A 239 -8.65 -17.54 -19.70
C GLY A 239 -9.16 -18.95 -19.35
N PRO A 240 -8.58 -19.57 -18.31
CA PRO A 240 -8.90 -20.94 -17.94
C PRO A 240 -10.30 -21.02 -17.35
N LYS A 241 -10.85 -22.23 -17.25
CA LYS A 241 -12.06 -22.47 -16.46
C LYS A 241 -11.75 -22.30 -14.96
N PRO A 242 -12.74 -21.98 -14.11
CA PRO A 242 -12.58 -22.07 -12.67
C PRO A 242 -12.17 -23.47 -12.20
N TYR A 243 -11.24 -23.52 -11.25
CA TYR A 243 -10.73 -24.73 -10.61
C TYR A 243 -10.71 -24.54 -9.09
N SER A 244 -11.30 -25.51 -8.38
CA SER A 244 -11.26 -25.60 -6.93
C SER A 244 -10.38 -26.79 -6.53
N PRO A 245 -9.10 -26.59 -6.17
CA PRO A 245 -8.34 -27.67 -5.56
C PRO A 245 -9.04 -28.13 -4.27
N SER A 246 -9.23 -29.43 -4.12
CA SER A 246 -9.91 -30.03 -2.97
C SER A 246 -8.92 -30.78 -2.10
N GLY A 247 -9.00 -30.57 -0.78
CA GLY A 247 -8.16 -31.25 0.20
C GLY A 247 -8.84 -31.31 1.56
N SER A 248 -8.33 -32.20 2.42
CA SER A 248 -8.61 -32.15 3.85
C SER A 248 -7.52 -31.33 4.53
N SER A 249 -7.90 -30.43 5.43
CA SER A 249 -6.97 -29.70 6.29
C SER A 249 -6.10 -30.70 7.07
N SER A 250 -4.78 -30.67 6.87
CA SER A 250 -3.87 -31.38 7.76
C SER A 250 -3.86 -30.67 9.11
N SER A 251 -3.62 -31.40 10.21
CA SER A 251 -3.51 -30.81 11.56
C SER A 251 -2.18 -30.07 11.78
N VAL A 252 -1.75 -29.29 10.79
CA VAL A 252 -0.68 -28.31 10.94
C VAL A 252 -1.19 -27.15 11.79
N MET A 253 -0.41 -26.72 12.77
CA MET A 253 -0.74 -25.54 13.56
C MET A 253 -0.63 -24.31 12.68
N ALA A 254 -1.69 -23.50 12.64
CA ALA A 254 -1.63 -22.16 12.08
C ALA A 254 -0.46 -21.37 12.69
N LEU A 255 0.31 -20.67 11.85
CA LEU A 255 1.29 -19.70 12.31
C LEU A 255 0.56 -18.55 12.99
N ALA A 256 0.98 -18.16 14.19
CA ALA A 256 0.45 -16.97 14.82
C ALA A 256 0.84 -15.74 13.97
N ALA A 257 -0.05 -14.76 13.81
CA ALA A 257 0.18 -13.61 12.92
C ALA A 257 1.55 -12.93 13.13
N LYS A 258 2.05 -12.83 14.36
CA LYS A 258 3.40 -12.29 14.69
C LYS A 258 4.58 -13.01 14.02
N ASP A 259 4.39 -14.24 13.53
CA ASP A 259 5.40 -15.10 12.91
C ASP A 259 5.24 -15.16 11.37
N ILE A 260 4.26 -14.44 10.82
CA ILE A 260 4.05 -14.26 9.37
C ILE A 260 4.78 -12.98 8.95
N GLU A 261 5.62 -13.06 7.91
CA GLU A 261 6.38 -11.90 7.45
C GLU A 261 5.46 -10.87 6.78
N GLY A 262 5.57 -9.62 7.23
CA GLY A 262 4.66 -8.55 6.84
C GLY A 262 3.27 -8.62 7.50
N ALA A 263 3.01 -9.45 8.52
CA ALA A 263 1.80 -9.25 9.30
C ALA A 263 1.73 -7.83 9.88
N VAL A 264 0.51 -7.27 9.98
CA VAL A 264 0.31 -5.94 10.58
C VAL A 264 0.86 -5.94 12.01
N PRO A 265 1.73 -4.99 12.41
CA PRO A 265 2.37 -5.02 13.72
C PRO A 265 1.36 -5.07 14.88
N ALA A 266 1.55 -5.99 15.83
CA ALA A 266 0.63 -6.15 16.96
C ALA A 266 0.57 -4.93 17.92
N ASN A 267 1.55 -4.04 17.84
CA ASN A 267 1.58 -2.75 18.55
C ASN A 267 1.02 -1.58 17.71
N CYS A 268 0.34 -1.85 16.59
CA CYS A 268 -0.12 -0.78 15.69
C CYS A 268 -1.24 0.06 16.31
N LEU A 269 -0.99 1.36 16.51
CA LEU A 269 -1.98 2.29 17.05
C LEU A 269 -2.93 2.84 15.97
N LEU A 270 -2.45 2.91 14.71
CA LEU A 270 -3.20 3.49 13.60
C LEU A 270 -2.64 3.04 12.25
N LYS A 271 -3.52 2.75 11.28
CA LYS A 271 -3.15 2.21 9.96
C LYS A 271 -3.61 3.13 8.81
N VAL A 272 -2.77 3.24 7.77
CA VAL A 272 -3.06 3.88 6.47
C VAL A 272 -2.48 2.98 5.38
N GLY A 273 -3.32 2.28 4.61
CA GLY A 273 -2.84 1.31 3.62
C GLY A 273 -1.87 0.31 4.25
N ASN A 274 -0.60 0.42 3.89
CA ASN A 274 0.49 -0.45 4.36
C ASN A 274 1.52 0.29 5.24
N TRP A 275 1.10 1.39 5.87
CA TRP A 275 1.83 2.11 6.92
C TRP A 275 1.11 1.97 8.27
N CYS A 276 1.89 2.01 9.35
CA CYS A 276 1.43 1.96 10.73
C CYS A 276 2.12 3.02 11.60
N GLY A 277 1.34 3.70 12.44
CA GLY A 277 1.84 4.50 13.55
C GLY A 277 2.05 3.64 14.79
N VAL A 278 3.29 3.60 15.30
CA VAL A 278 3.71 2.79 16.45
C VAL A 278 3.94 3.66 17.70
N PRO A 279 3.82 3.12 18.92
CA PRO A 279 4.05 3.85 20.16
C PRO A 279 5.39 4.60 20.18
N LEU A 280 5.39 5.73 20.87
CA LEU A 280 6.57 6.56 21.10
C LEU A 280 7.27 6.13 22.39
N GLU A 281 8.57 6.36 22.47
CA GLU A 281 9.38 5.96 23.62
C GLU A 281 9.04 6.80 24.87
N THR A 282 9.19 6.21 26.06
CA THR A 282 8.93 6.93 27.31
C THR A 282 9.97 8.00 27.59
N TYR A 283 9.54 9.19 28.01
CA TYR A 283 10.42 10.33 28.31
C TYR A 283 10.04 11.00 29.64
N SER A 284 11.06 11.58 30.30
CA SER A 284 10.94 12.28 31.58
C SER A 284 11.82 13.55 31.66
N THR A 285 12.26 14.07 30.50
CA THR A 285 13.16 15.23 30.40
C THR A 285 12.73 16.15 29.25
N GLN A 286 13.05 17.44 29.34
CA GLN A 286 12.70 18.42 28.30
C GLN A 286 13.22 18.00 26.91
N VAL A 287 14.46 17.49 26.84
CA VAL A 287 15.08 17.04 25.59
C VAL A 287 14.30 15.83 25.04
N GLY A 288 14.12 14.77 25.84
CA GLY A 288 13.38 13.58 25.42
C GLY A 288 11.93 13.84 25.02
N CYS A 289 11.29 14.87 25.59
CA CYS A 289 9.95 15.33 25.18
C CYS A 289 9.96 15.82 23.73
N TRP A 290 10.89 16.71 23.38
CA TRP A 290 11.03 17.23 22.01
C TRP A 290 11.57 16.18 21.04
N ASP A 291 12.46 15.28 21.48
CA ASP A 291 12.91 14.13 20.67
C ASP A 291 11.71 13.25 20.22
N GLN A 292 10.71 13.06 21.10
CA GLN A 292 9.49 12.32 20.74
C GLN A 292 8.47 13.14 19.93
N VAL A 293 8.47 14.48 20.01
CA VAL A 293 7.72 15.33 19.06
C VAL A 293 8.27 15.12 17.65
N ASP A 294 9.59 15.21 17.48
CA ASP A 294 10.27 15.03 16.20
C ASP A 294 10.10 13.58 15.68
N ALA A 295 10.23 12.57 16.55
CA ALA A 295 9.97 11.18 16.19
C ALA A 295 8.51 10.95 15.74
N CYS A 296 7.54 11.60 16.40
CA CYS A 296 6.13 11.51 16.03
C CYS A 296 5.85 12.13 14.65
N TYR A 297 6.34 13.36 14.40
CA TYR A 297 6.17 13.99 13.10
C TYR A 297 6.96 13.27 12.00
N ALA A 298 8.11 12.65 12.30
CA ALA A 298 8.84 11.79 11.37
C ALA A 298 8.10 10.45 11.06
N GLN A 299 7.25 9.96 11.97
CA GLN A 299 6.27 8.91 11.65
C GLN A 299 5.16 9.47 10.74
N GLY A 300 4.64 10.65 11.04
CA GLY A 300 3.60 11.33 10.23
C GLY A 300 4.04 11.64 8.79
N GLU A 301 5.25 12.16 8.58
CA GLU A 301 5.81 12.40 7.25
C GLU A 301 5.85 11.11 6.41
N LYS A 302 6.20 9.97 7.02
CA LYS A 302 6.19 8.65 6.36
C LYS A 302 4.77 8.20 6.02
N CYS A 303 3.78 8.48 6.87
CA CYS A 303 2.37 8.20 6.60
C CYS A 303 1.92 8.93 5.33
N PHE A 304 2.11 10.25 5.24
CA PHE A 304 1.73 11.02 4.04
C PHE A 304 2.54 10.61 2.80
N ALA A 305 3.82 10.27 2.94
CA ALA A 305 4.66 9.81 1.83
C ALA A 305 4.33 8.39 1.33
N SER A 306 3.53 7.62 2.06
CA SER A 306 3.06 6.27 1.69
C SER A 306 1.53 6.16 1.66
N ALA A 307 0.83 7.29 1.68
CA ALA A 307 -0.63 7.33 1.66
C ALA A 307 -1.17 6.84 0.30
N PRO A 308 -2.05 5.83 0.28
CA PRO A 308 -2.67 5.32 -0.95
C PRO A 308 -3.72 6.31 -1.51
N PRO A 309 -4.18 6.13 -2.76
CA PRO A 309 -5.31 6.90 -3.31
C PRO A 309 -6.62 6.76 -2.52
N THR A 310 -6.74 5.76 -1.65
CA THR A 310 -7.85 5.62 -0.69
C THR A 310 -7.80 6.60 0.50
N GLY A 311 -6.73 7.39 0.62
CA GLY A 311 -6.70 8.64 1.39
C GLY A 311 -5.84 8.64 2.65
N SER A 312 -5.51 9.86 3.12
CA SER A 312 -4.57 10.12 4.21
C SER A 312 -5.20 10.48 5.56
N LYS A 313 -6.53 10.35 5.74
CA LYS A 313 -7.28 10.88 6.91
C LYS A 313 -6.70 10.44 8.27
N ASN A 314 -6.11 9.25 8.34
CA ASN A 314 -5.46 8.76 9.55
C ASN A 314 -4.03 9.33 9.75
N CYS A 315 -3.34 9.79 8.71
CA CYS A 315 -2.11 10.59 8.87
C CYS A 315 -2.43 11.96 9.53
N ASP A 316 -3.57 12.57 9.20
CA ASP A 316 -4.06 13.78 9.87
C ASP A 316 -4.44 13.48 11.34
N ALA A 317 -5.09 12.34 11.60
CA ALA A 317 -5.41 11.89 12.96
C ALA A 317 -4.17 11.54 13.81
N TRP A 318 -3.10 11.02 13.19
CA TRP A 318 -1.80 10.81 13.84
C TRP A 318 -1.17 12.15 14.26
N ASN A 319 -1.02 13.08 13.31
CA ASN A 319 -0.41 14.38 13.59
C ASN A 319 -1.19 15.20 14.62
N SER A 320 -2.53 15.14 14.60
CA SER A 320 -3.39 15.89 15.53
C SER A 320 -3.62 15.20 16.88
N GLY A 321 -3.88 13.90 16.90
CA GLY A 321 -4.21 13.11 18.10
C GLY A 321 -3.01 12.52 18.86
N MET A 322 -1.81 12.60 18.30
CA MET A 322 -0.56 12.21 18.97
C MET A 322 0.47 13.36 18.95
N CYS A 323 0.95 13.77 17.77
CA CYS A 323 2.13 14.64 17.68
C CYS A 323 1.87 16.05 18.20
N LYS A 324 0.69 16.63 17.92
CA LYS A 324 0.28 17.91 18.48
C LYS A 324 0.06 17.82 20.00
N VAL A 325 -0.57 16.75 20.49
CA VAL A 325 -0.82 16.56 21.94
C VAL A 325 0.50 16.56 22.72
N ILE A 326 1.51 15.84 22.23
CA ILE A 326 2.85 15.83 22.83
C ILE A 326 3.53 17.20 22.70
N SER A 327 3.46 17.85 21.54
CA SER A 327 4.02 19.19 21.35
C SER A 327 3.42 20.24 22.29
N ASP A 328 2.09 20.23 22.48
CA ASP A 328 1.38 21.07 23.44
C ASP A 328 1.85 20.77 24.88
N GLN A 329 2.04 19.49 25.22
CA GLN A 329 2.51 19.06 26.54
C GLN A 329 3.96 19.52 26.83
N CYS A 330 4.88 19.35 25.88
CA CYS A 330 6.26 19.82 26.01
C CYS A 330 6.33 21.36 26.12
N THR A 331 5.46 22.07 25.40
CA THR A 331 5.29 23.53 25.47
C THR A 331 4.78 23.98 26.83
N ALA A 332 3.87 23.22 27.45
CA ALA A 332 3.35 23.49 28.79
C ALA A 332 4.34 23.17 29.93
N GLY A 333 5.55 22.70 29.63
CA GLY A 333 6.57 22.35 30.62
C GLY A 333 6.38 20.99 31.30
N ASN A 334 5.40 20.17 30.85
CA ASN A 334 5.23 18.82 31.36
C ASN A 334 6.01 17.83 30.47
N TRP A 335 7.17 17.40 30.94
CA TRP A 335 8.09 16.54 30.18
C TRP A 335 8.03 15.07 30.56
N ASN A 336 6.92 14.58 31.12
CA ASN A 336 6.71 13.16 31.40
C ASN A 336 5.69 12.56 30.43
N GLY A 337 6.04 11.49 29.71
CA GLY A 337 5.13 10.86 28.75
C GLY A 337 5.69 9.61 28.07
N PRO A 338 5.08 9.15 26.96
CA PRO A 338 3.98 9.81 26.24
C PRO A 338 2.68 9.94 27.05
N PRO A 339 1.81 10.91 26.73
CA PRO A 339 0.45 10.98 27.25
C PRO A 339 -0.40 9.80 26.74
N GLU A 340 -1.57 9.62 27.35
CA GLU A 340 -2.62 8.77 26.81
C GLU A 340 -3.02 9.21 25.39
N ASN A 341 -3.15 8.25 24.48
CA ASN A 341 -3.25 8.50 23.04
C ASN A 341 -4.65 8.99 22.64
N GLN A 342 -4.73 10.19 22.05
CA GLN A 342 -5.99 10.80 21.61
C GLN A 342 -6.28 10.55 20.12
N ILE A 343 -5.65 9.53 19.54
CA ILE A 343 -5.92 9.07 18.18
C ILE A 343 -7.31 8.42 18.14
N SER A 344 -8.14 8.84 17.18
CA SER A 344 -9.35 8.13 16.76
C SER A 344 -9.21 7.72 15.30
N ALA A 345 -9.35 6.43 15.00
CA ALA A 345 -9.21 5.93 13.64
C ALA A 345 -10.44 6.27 12.78
N SER A 346 -10.22 7.07 11.73
CA SER A 346 -11.17 7.19 10.62
C SER A 346 -11.15 5.89 9.82
N THR A 347 -12.30 5.23 9.72
CA THR A 347 -12.51 4.04 8.88
C THR A 347 -13.64 4.31 7.89
N VAL A 348 -13.53 3.77 6.68
CA VAL A 348 -14.65 3.72 5.74
C VAL A 348 -15.43 2.42 6.01
N PRO A 349 -16.72 2.46 6.37
CA PRO A 349 -17.53 1.26 6.56
C PRO A 349 -17.80 0.57 5.20
N ALA A 350 -18.28 -0.67 5.23
CA ALA A 350 -18.75 -1.34 4.01
C ALA A 350 -19.90 -0.55 3.35
N PRO A 351 -19.95 -0.45 2.01
CA PRO A 351 -20.98 0.30 1.29
C PRO A 351 -22.36 -0.38 1.31
N GLY A 352 -22.45 -1.61 1.83
CA GLY A 352 -23.67 -2.39 2.00
C GLY A 352 -23.40 -3.63 2.86
N ALA A 353 -24.34 -4.58 2.86
CA ALA A 353 -24.08 -5.90 3.43
C ALA A 353 -23.02 -6.65 2.60
N ILE A 354 -22.11 -7.36 3.27
CA ILE A 354 -21.18 -8.28 2.61
C ILE A 354 -22.00 -9.40 1.95
N PRO A 355 -21.85 -9.65 0.63
CA PRO A 355 -22.59 -10.71 -0.06
C PRO A 355 -22.05 -12.09 0.32
N GLU A 356 -22.84 -13.12 0.05
CA GLU A 356 -22.40 -14.50 0.22
C GLU A 356 -21.37 -14.92 -0.84
N ALA A 357 -20.61 -15.97 -0.54
CA ALA A 357 -19.56 -16.47 -1.42
C ALA A 357 -20.14 -16.98 -2.76
N VAL A 358 -19.69 -16.39 -3.86
CA VAL A 358 -20.23 -16.65 -5.22
C VAL A 358 -19.80 -17.99 -5.82
N ASN A 359 -18.79 -18.64 -5.24
CA ASN A 359 -18.14 -19.84 -5.77
C ASN A 359 -18.48 -21.13 -5.00
N LEU A 360 -19.42 -21.11 -4.04
CA LEU A 360 -19.78 -22.27 -3.21
C LEU A 360 -20.13 -23.53 -4.04
N ALA A 361 -20.74 -23.36 -5.22
CA ALA A 361 -21.05 -24.46 -6.13
C ALA A 361 -19.81 -25.17 -6.73
N LEU A 362 -18.66 -24.49 -6.79
CA LEU A 362 -17.38 -25.04 -7.25
C LEU A 362 -16.60 -25.76 -6.14
N LEU A 363 -16.86 -25.42 -4.87
CA LEU A 363 -16.17 -25.98 -3.70
C LEU A 363 -16.68 -27.38 -3.30
N GLY A 364 -17.77 -27.84 -3.91
CA GLY A 364 -18.47 -29.09 -3.57
C GLY A 364 -19.11 -29.05 -2.18
N SER A 365 -19.55 -30.22 -1.70
CA SER A 365 -20.22 -30.35 -0.39
C SER A 365 -19.29 -30.14 0.83
N SER A 366 -18.06 -29.71 0.59
CA SER A 366 -17.06 -29.28 1.58
C SER A 366 -17.19 -27.81 2.01
N ALA A 367 -18.01 -27.02 1.32
CA ALA A 367 -18.34 -25.65 1.72
C ALA A 367 -18.88 -25.61 3.16
N SER A 368 -18.13 -24.99 4.08
CA SER A 368 -18.38 -25.16 5.51
C SER A 368 -19.48 -24.21 5.99
N SER A 369 -20.54 -24.76 6.59
CA SER A 369 -21.71 -24.00 7.04
C SER A 369 -21.44 -23.22 8.35
N ASN A 370 -20.57 -22.21 8.29
CA ASN A 370 -20.36 -21.22 9.35
C ASN A 370 -21.55 -20.23 9.44
N THR A 371 -22.76 -20.76 9.53
CA THR A 371 -24.00 -19.98 9.78
C THR A 371 -24.11 -19.64 11.26
N GLY A 372 -23.41 -18.58 11.67
CA GLY A 372 -23.66 -17.84 12.91
C GLY A 372 -23.06 -18.45 14.18
N SER A 373 -22.09 -17.73 14.75
CA SER A 373 -21.96 -17.61 16.21
C SER A 373 -22.04 -16.14 16.57
N SER A 374 -22.96 -15.79 17.47
CA SER A 374 -23.29 -14.42 17.85
C SER A 374 -22.16 -13.73 18.61
N ALA A 375 -22.04 -12.42 18.44
CA ALA A 375 -21.00 -11.60 19.05
C ALA A 375 -20.84 -11.81 20.57
N ALA A 376 -19.60 -12.06 21.00
CA ALA A 376 -19.18 -11.95 22.39
C ALA A 376 -18.48 -10.61 22.58
N SER A 377 -19.12 -9.66 23.27
CA SER A 377 -18.54 -8.33 23.51
C SER A 377 -17.31 -8.41 24.41
N ALA A 378 -16.17 -7.90 23.94
CA ALA A 378 -14.99 -7.73 24.76
C ALA A 378 -15.21 -6.60 25.79
N ALA A 379 -15.49 -6.98 27.04
CA ALA A 379 -15.45 -6.06 28.19
C ALA A 379 -14.00 -5.87 28.68
N PRO A 380 -13.63 -4.70 29.22
CA PRO A 380 -12.22 -4.32 29.40
C PRO A 380 -11.55 -5.06 30.57
N VAL A 381 -10.29 -5.48 30.35
CA VAL A 381 -9.42 -6.02 31.40
C VAL A 381 -8.74 -4.89 32.18
N SER A 382 -9.12 -4.72 33.45
CA SER A 382 -8.47 -3.80 34.37
C SER A 382 -7.15 -4.37 34.89
N SER A 383 -6.16 -3.50 35.13
CA SER A 383 -4.81 -3.87 35.52
C SER A 383 -4.61 -4.02 37.04
N THR A 384 -3.70 -4.91 37.46
CA THR A 384 -2.70 -4.71 38.55
C THR A 384 -1.74 -5.93 38.64
N PRO A 385 -0.52 -5.80 39.21
CA PRO A 385 0.60 -6.74 38.94
C PRO A 385 1.08 -7.60 40.13
N ILE A 386 1.83 -8.67 39.82
CA ILE A 386 2.73 -9.39 40.75
C ILE A 386 4.09 -9.66 40.04
N ALA A 387 5.18 -9.79 40.80
CA ALA A 387 6.55 -9.53 40.36
C ALA A 387 7.51 -10.74 40.26
N SER A 388 8.71 -10.42 39.76
CA SER A 388 9.91 -11.20 39.43
C SER A 388 10.34 -12.38 40.32
N SER A 389 10.98 -13.37 39.67
CA SER A 389 12.16 -14.07 40.21
C SER A 389 13.15 -14.44 39.10
N THR A 390 14.43 -14.64 39.44
CA THR A 390 15.60 -14.66 38.53
C THR A 390 16.13 -16.08 38.18
N PRO A 391 17.06 -16.23 37.20
CA PRO A 391 17.28 -17.52 36.50
C PRO A 391 18.41 -18.40 37.07
N ILE A 392 18.50 -19.64 36.53
CA ILE A 392 19.61 -20.60 36.73
C ILE A 392 20.14 -21.06 35.36
N ALA A 393 21.44 -21.37 35.28
CA ALA A 393 22.18 -21.63 34.03
C ALA A 393 22.41 -23.13 33.71
N ALA A 394 22.94 -23.38 32.51
CA ALA A 394 23.05 -24.68 31.83
C ALA A 394 24.10 -25.68 32.37
N ALA A 395 23.96 -26.96 31.98
CA ALA A 395 25.06 -27.92 31.92
C ALA A 395 24.82 -29.11 30.94
N SER A 396 25.77 -29.29 30.01
CA SER A 396 26.29 -30.58 29.47
C SER A 396 25.45 -31.53 28.57
N ALA A 397 26.14 -32.09 27.57
CA ALA A 397 25.71 -33.20 26.69
C ALA A 397 26.56 -34.49 26.96
N PRO A 398 26.18 -35.64 26.38
CA PRO A 398 26.90 -36.21 25.23
C PRO A 398 25.95 -36.69 24.10
N ALA A 399 26.26 -36.81 22.80
CA ALA A 399 27.48 -37.01 21.99
C ALA A 399 27.76 -38.47 21.56
N ALA A 400 27.53 -38.80 20.28
CA ALA A 400 28.14 -39.88 19.46
C ALA A 400 27.48 -40.00 18.05
N SER A 401 28.28 -39.76 16.99
CA SER A 401 28.49 -40.54 15.73
C SER A 401 27.31 -41.24 14.99
N ALA A 402 27.24 -41.37 13.65
CA ALA A 402 28.27 -41.43 12.58
C ALA A 402 27.57 -41.32 11.17
N GLU A 403 28.18 -41.21 9.97
CA GLU A 403 29.56 -40.88 9.51
C GLU A 403 29.65 -40.81 7.95
N TYR A 404 29.91 -39.61 7.36
CA TYR A 404 30.45 -39.33 6.00
C TYR A 404 29.60 -39.73 4.74
N ALA A 405 29.87 -39.28 3.51
CA ALA A 405 31.02 -38.54 2.93
C ALA A 405 30.60 -37.46 1.87
N ALA A 406 31.55 -36.61 1.47
CA ALA A 406 31.49 -35.70 0.31
C ALA A 406 32.88 -35.59 -0.36
N GLU A 407 32.98 -35.11 -1.61
CA GLU A 407 34.25 -34.94 -2.34
C GLU A 407 34.70 -33.46 -2.47
N ASP A 408 36.00 -33.26 -2.72
CA ASP A 408 36.72 -31.98 -2.53
C ASP A 408 36.66 -30.97 -3.70
N PRO A 409 36.76 -29.65 -3.41
CA PRO A 409 36.99 -28.60 -4.40
C PRO A 409 38.49 -28.26 -4.60
N VAL A 410 38.86 -27.76 -5.78
CA VAL A 410 40.23 -27.31 -6.10
C VAL A 410 40.40 -25.81 -5.82
N ALA A 411 41.56 -25.40 -5.28
CA ALA A 411 41.83 -24.05 -4.79
C ALA A 411 42.81 -23.23 -5.66
N THR A 412 42.89 -21.90 -5.46
CA THR A 412 44.18 -21.15 -5.49
C THR A 412 44.13 -19.75 -4.84
N SER A 413 44.85 -19.61 -3.71
CA SER A 413 45.67 -18.45 -3.23
C SER A 413 45.26 -16.97 -3.44
N ALA A 414 45.32 -16.19 -2.33
CA ALA A 414 45.26 -14.72 -2.27
C ALA A 414 46.67 -14.03 -2.38
N PRO A 415 46.79 -12.70 -2.15
CA PRO A 415 47.09 -12.25 -0.77
C PRO A 415 46.39 -10.94 -0.33
N ALA A 416 46.47 -10.61 0.96
CA ALA A 416 45.82 -9.46 1.61
C ALA A 416 46.80 -8.34 2.02
N VAL A 417 46.26 -7.16 2.37
CA VAL A 417 47.00 -5.99 2.90
C VAL A 417 46.46 -5.60 4.30
N LYS A 418 47.34 -5.01 5.11
CA LYS A 418 47.28 -4.93 6.58
C LYS A 418 46.63 -3.64 7.11
N PRO A 419 45.74 -3.68 8.12
CA PRO A 419 45.22 -2.48 8.79
C PRO A 419 46.24 -1.88 9.77
N THR A 420 46.19 -0.56 9.95
CA THR A 420 46.97 0.18 10.96
C THR A 420 46.07 1.26 11.58
N ALA A 421 46.10 1.41 12.91
CA ALA A 421 45.35 2.42 13.65
C ALA A 421 46.27 3.55 14.15
N VAL A 422 45.70 4.70 14.58
CA VAL A 422 46.08 5.44 15.81
C VAL A 422 45.32 6.78 15.96
N ALA A 423 45.06 7.16 17.21
CA ALA A 423 44.74 8.48 17.77
C ALA A 423 43.32 9.10 17.58
N SER A 424 42.88 9.72 18.68
CA SER A 424 41.73 10.61 18.81
C SER A 424 42.21 12.07 18.90
N SER A 425 41.38 13.03 18.51
CA SER A 425 41.59 14.46 18.74
C SER A 425 40.26 15.17 19.10
N ALA A 426 40.36 16.37 19.67
CA ALA A 426 39.25 16.99 20.43
C ALA A 426 38.30 17.87 19.59
N ALA A 427 37.13 18.17 20.16
CA ALA A 427 36.08 18.98 19.55
C ALA A 427 36.46 20.47 19.42
N PRO A 428 36.19 21.12 18.27
CA PRO A 428 36.18 22.57 18.13
C PRO A 428 34.98 23.22 18.85
N ALA A 429 35.11 24.48 19.25
CA ALA A 429 34.07 25.22 19.99
C ALA A 429 32.98 25.81 19.09
N ALA A 430 31.81 26.06 19.67
CA ALA A 430 30.71 26.76 18.99
C ALA A 430 31.04 28.26 18.77
N PRO A 431 30.81 28.83 17.57
CA PRO A 431 30.94 30.26 17.34
C PRO A 431 29.74 31.01 17.96
N SER A 432 30.03 31.98 18.84
CA SER A 432 29.00 32.82 19.48
C SER A 432 28.35 33.77 18.48
N ALA A 433 27.02 33.92 18.56
CA ALA A 433 26.29 34.94 17.80
C ALA A 433 26.53 36.35 18.39
N THR A 434 26.95 37.31 17.55
CA THR A 434 27.21 38.70 17.97
C THR A 434 26.50 39.72 17.09
N GLY A 435 25.44 40.33 17.63
CA GLY A 435 24.81 41.55 17.13
C GLY A 435 23.69 41.37 16.10
N GLY A 436 22.65 42.22 16.16
CA GLY A 436 21.64 42.33 15.07
C GLY A 436 20.16 42.44 15.47
N ALA A 437 19.79 42.45 16.75
CA ALA A 437 18.39 42.51 17.17
C ALA A 437 17.73 43.88 16.89
N SER A 438 17.13 44.04 15.70
CA SER A 438 16.10 45.06 15.37
C SER A 438 15.37 44.78 14.05
N ASN A 439 16.06 44.27 13.02
CA ASN A 439 15.48 44.09 11.68
C ASN A 439 14.67 42.79 11.52
N VAL A 440 13.81 42.44 12.47
CA VAL A 440 12.89 41.29 12.33
C VAL A 440 11.83 41.61 11.28
N SER A 441 11.54 40.66 10.38
CA SER A 441 10.60 40.86 9.29
C SER A 441 9.18 41.18 9.78
N THR A 442 8.63 42.29 9.29
CA THR A 442 7.25 42.72 9.60
C THR A 442 6.30 42.62 8.40
N ASP A 443 6.82 42.45 7.19
CA ASP A 443 6.07 42.35 5.94
C ASP A 443 6.24 40.99 5.23
N GLY A 444 6.87 40.02 5.91
CA GLY A 444 7.16 38.69 5.38
C GLY A 444 8.33 38.65 4.39
N LYS A 445 9.08 39.74 4.20
CA LYS A 445 10.29 39.77 3.35
C LYS A 445 11.59 39.69 4.16
N CYS A 446 12.64 39.18 3.53
CA CYS A 446 13.96 39.00 4.13
C CYS A 446 15.10 39.12 3.11
N GLY A 447 16.33 39.12 3.60
CA GLY A 447 17.53 39.18 2.76
C GLY A 447 18.00 40.60 2.47
N SER A 448 19.17 40.72 1.84
CA SER A 448 19.79 42.00 1.47
C SER A 448 18.89 42.89 0.59
N ALA A 449 18.02 42.30 -0.23
CA ALA A 449 17.04 43.03 -1.05
C ALA A 449 15.87 43.61 -0.24
N ALA A 450 15.61 43.09 0.97
CA ALA A 450 14.59 43.58 1.89
C ALA A 450 15.21 44.39 3.04
N ASN A 451 16.17 45.27 2.72
CA ASN A 451 16.95 46.09 3.68
C ASN A 451 17.65 45.27 4.78
N GLY A 452 17.94 43.99 4.53
CA GLY A 452 18.52 43.09 5.53
C GLY A 452 17.56 42.66 6.63
N GLN A 453 16.24 42.61 6.36
CA GLN A 453 15.29 41.97 7.28
C GLN A 453 15.61 40.48 7.47
N THR A 454 15.44 39.99 8.71
CA THR A 454 15.61 38.59 9.10
C THR A 454 14.28 37.95 9.49
N CYS A 455 14.11 36.67 9.16
CA CYS A 455 12.95 35.87 9.54
C CYS A 455 13.04 35.35 10.98
N SER A 456 14.23 35.32 11.58
CA SER A 456 14.44 34.86 12.95
C SER A 456 13.67 35.72 13.95
N GLY A 457 12.58 35.15 14.52
CA GLY A 457 11.66 35.84 15.42
C GLY A 457 10.44 36.48 14.74
N SER A 458 10.27 36.32 13.41
CA SER A 458 9.10 36.85 12.69
C SER A 458 7.87 35.94 12.84
N GLY A 459 6.68 36.54 12.85
CA GLY A 459 5.40 35.80 12.84
C GLY A 459 5.10 35.05 11.54
N PHE A 460 5.91 35.25 10.49
CA PHE A 460 5.76 34.60 9.19
C PHE A 460 6.52 33.27 9.11
N GLY A 461 7.38 32.97 10.08
CA GLY A 461 8.26 31.81 10.11
C GLY A 461 9.74 32.19 10.14
N TYR A 462 10.61 31.21 10.38
CA TYR A 462 12.00 31.45 10.80
C TYR A 462 13.03 31.42 9.66
N CYS A 463 12.65 30.91 8.48
CA CYS A 463 13.56 30.63 7.38
C CYS A 463 13.42 31.67 6.26
N CYS A 464 14.54 32.16 5.71
CA CYS A 464 14.54 33.08 4.58
C CYS A 464 14.72 32.31 3.27
N SER A 465 13.69 32.28 2.42
CA SER A 465 13.74 31.57 1.13
C SER A 465 14.71 32.21 0.14
N PRO A 466 15.15 31.48 -0.90
CA PRO A 466 15.90 32.05 -2.03
C PRO A 466 15.13 33.11 -2.84
N MET A 467 13.85 33.36 -2.52
CA MET A 467 13.03 34.42 -3.11
C MET A 467 12.90 35.66 -2.21
N GLY A 468 13.59 35.70 -1.07
CA GLY A 468 13.54 36.82 -0.12
C GLY A 468 12.23 36.90 0.68
N THR A 469 11.59 35.75 0.94
CA THR A 469 10.36 35.65 1.76
C THR A 469 10.57 34.77 2.99
N CYS A 470 9.89 35.11 4.08
CA CYS A 470 9.89 34.34 5.33
C CYS A 470 8.85 33.22 5.32
N GLY A 471 9.23 32.08 5.87
CA GLY A 471 8.35 30.93 6.07
C GLY A 471 8.97 29.85 6.95
N SER A 472 8.18 28.85 7.33
CA SER A 472 8.65 27.65 8.06
C SER A 472 8.55 26.36 7.25
N SER A 473 8.15 26.42 5.97
CA SER A 473 8.02 25.23 5.12
C SER A 473 9.33 24.88 4.41
N MET A 474 9.43 23.65 3.89
CA MET A 474 10.63 23.14 3.19
C MET A 474 11.11 24.03 2.02
N ARG A 475 10.20 24.78 1.36
CA ARG A 475 10.54 25.75 0.31
C ARG A 475 11.25 27.02 0.82
N HIS A 476 11.16 27.30 2.12
CA HIS A 476 11.80 28.43 2.79
C HIS A 476 13.06 28.00 3.54
N CYS A 477 13.05 26.83 4.19
CA CYS A 477 14.14 26.33 5.02
C CYS A 477 15.16 25.43 4.28
N GLY A 478 14.81 24.95 3.08
CA GLY A 478 15.57 23.97 2.32
C GLY A 478 16.69 24.54 1.45
N CYS A 479 16.88 23.95 0.27
CA CYS A 479 17.95 24.33 -0.65
C CYS A 479 17.83 25.80 -1.11
N GLY A 480 18.88 26.59 -0.92
CA GLY A 480 18.91 28.01 -1.26
C GLY A 480 18.34 28.94 -0.17
N CYS A 481 17.96 28.43 1.00
CA CYS A 481 17.64 29.27 2.16
C CYS A 481 18.84 30.17 2.52
N ASP A 482 18.60 31.46 2.77
CA ASP A 482 19.67 32.42 3.09
C ASP A 482 19.93 32.46 4.60
N SER A 483 21.01 31.80 5.02
CA SER A 483 21.41 31.64 6.43
C SER A 483 21.92 32.92 7.09
N ALA A 484 22.12 34.01 6.35
CA ALA A 484 22.39 35.32 6.95
C ALA A 484 21.11 36.00 7.45
N PHE A 485 19.93 35.56 6.98
CA PHE A 485 18.64 36.22 7.23
C PHE A 485 17.52 35.27 7.68
N GLY A 486 17.84 34.02 8.01
CA GLY A 486 16.91 33.06 8.61
C GLY A 486 17.60 31.76 9.03
N LEU A 487 16.86 30.92 9.76
CA LEU A 487 17.30 29.57 10.11
C LEU A 487 17.15 28.64 8.91
N CYS A 488 18.18 27.86 8.58
CA CYS A 488 18.21 27.00 7.40
C CYS A 488 18.59 25.57 7.75
N LEU A 489 18.11 24.60 6.95
CA LEU A 489 18.37 23.18 7.15
C LEU A 489 19.68 22.76 6.49
N ASP A 490 20.73 22.53 7.29
CA ASP A 490 22.08 22.16 6.83
C ASP A 490 22.10 20.98 5.84
N LYS A 491 21.20 20.01 6.04
CA LYS A 491 21.01 18.84 5.15
C LYS A 491 20.71 19.18 3.68
N TYR A 492 20.33 20.43 3.36
CA TYR A 492 20.05 20.87 1.99
C TYR A 492 20.95 22.00 1.48
N GLN A 493 21.74 22.66 2.34
CA GLN A 493 22.61 23.78 1.95
C GLN A 493 23.72 23.34 0.98
N ASN A 494 24.39 22.23 1.27
CA ASN A 494 25.56 21.80 0.50
C ASN A 494 25.26 21.15 -0.87
N LYS A 495 23.99 21.00 -1.28
CA LYS A 495 23.63 20.40 -2.59
C LYS A 495 23.51 21.39 -3.76
N GLY A 496 23.50 22.70 -3.50
CA GLY A 496 23.35 23.72 -4.57
C GLY A 496 24.61 24.03 -5.39
N GLY A 497 25.80 23.61 -4.93
CA GLY A 497 27.07 24.20 -5.35
C GLY A 497 27.53 23.95 -6.79
N ASN A 498 27.06 22.90 -7.48
CA ASN A 498 27.72 22.40 -8.71
C ASN A 498 26.91 22.54 -10.01
N SER A 499 25.72 23.15 -9.98
CA SER A 499 24.84 23.21 -11.17
C SER A 499 25.27 24.19 -12.28
N LYS A 500 26.38 24.93 -12.11
CA LYS A 500 26.84 25.97 -13.07
C LYS A 500 27.90 25.53 -14.09
N ARG A 501 28.14 24.22 -14.27
CA ARG A 501 29.11 23.70 -15.26
C ARG A 501 28.54 22.76 -16.35
N HIS A 502 27.24 22.46 -16.37
CA HIS A 502 26.64 21.52 -17.34
C HIS A 502 25.50 22.11 -18.20
N VAL A 503 25.53 23.42 -18.47
CA VAL A 503 24.62 24.10 -19.42
C VAL A 503 25.39 24.62 -20.66
N ALA A 504 26.38 23.85 -21.13
CA ALA A 504 27.27 24.24 -22.23
C ALA A 504 27.67 23.08 -23.18
N ALA A 505 27.11 21.87 -23.01
CA ALA A 505 27.61 20.64 -23.64
C ALA A 505 26.61 19.87 -24.53
N HIS A 506 25.35 20.29 -24.64
CA HIS A 506 24.29 19.57 -25.38
C HIS A 506 23.67 20.37 -26.54
N ALA A 507 24.48 21.17 -27.24
CA ALA A 507 24.02 22.01 -28.37
C ALA A 507 24.84 21.79 -29.67
N LYS A 508 25.27 20.55 -29.97
CA LYS A 508 26.05 20.28 -31.21
C LYS A 508 26.08 18.80 -31.68
N ALA A 509 24.93 18.12 -31.77
CA ALA A 509 24.90 16.68 -32.10
C ALA A 509 23.79 16.18 -33.08
N HIS A 510 23.10 17.04 -33.83
CA HIS A 510 22.16 16.60 -34.88
C HIS A 510 22.25 17.43 -36.17
N HIS A 511 23.28 17.14 -36.99
CA HIS A 511 23.29 17.43 -38.44
C HIS A 511 24.45 16.69 -39.13
N ARG A 512 24.19 15.45 -39.61
CA ARG A 512 24.74 14.86 -40.86
C ARG A 512 24.30 13.41 -41.00
N HIS A 513 23.83 13.09 -42.22
CA HIS A 513 23.29 11.81 -42.68
C HIS A 513 21.92 11.46 -42.09
#